data_AF-A0A149UNU5-F1
#
_entry.id   AF-A0A149UNU5-F1
#
_cell.length_a   1.000
_cell.length_b   1.000
_cell.length_c   1.000
_cell.angle_alpha   90.00
_cell.angle_beta   90.00
_cell.angle_gamma   90.00
#
_symmetry.space_group_name_H-M   'P 1'
#
loop_
_entity.id
_entity.type
_entity.pdbx_description
1 polymer ?
#
loop_
_entity_poly.entity_id
_entity_poly.type
_entity_poly.pdbx_seq_one_letter_code
_entity_poly.pdbx_strand_id
1 'polypeptide(L)'
;MKPKHVGLTTAPNGTWVQVERAAMERWSKLAVSNPRAAAVMMLMTSQMGRNNALVASQATLAKMAGCGLNTLKRALSVLREGNWIEVRQIGPTGTACAYIVNDRVAWSGNRDGIRYSLFSAAVLLSDDEQPDKTE
;
A
#
# COMPACT_ATOMS: atom_id res chain seq x y z
N MET A 1 -4.74 -29.83 -3.65
CA MET A 1 -3.60 -29.01 -3.19
C MET A 1 -4.16 -27.93 -2.26
N LYS A 2 -3.84 -27.90 -0.96
CA LYS A 2 -4.35 -26.86 -0.05
C LYS A 2 -3.92 -25.48 -0.56
N PRO A 3 -4.79 -24.45 -0.58
CA PRO A 3 -4.37 -23.13 -1.00
C PRO A 3 -3.24 -22.67 -0.07
N LYS A 4 -2.06 -22.37 -0.65
CA LYS A 4 -0.97 -21.74 0.10
C LYS A 4 -1.52 -20.43 0.66
N HIS A 5 -1.76 -20.40 1.98
CA HIS A 5 -2.17 -19.20 2.69
C HIS A 5 -1.04 -18.18 2.59
N VAL A 6 -1.39 -16.97 2.17
CA VAL A 6 -0.48 -15.83 2.29
C VAL A 6 -0.42 -15.52 3.78
N GLY A 7 0.72 -15.82 4.41
CA GLY A 7 0.94 -15.52 5.82
C GLY A 7 1.52 -14.13 5.99
N LEU A 8 0.91 -13.31 6.85
CA LEU A 8 1.52 -12.09 7.35
C LEU A 8 2.51 -12.47 8.45
N THR A 9 3.79 -12.11 8.29
CA THR A 9 4.83 -12.35 9.30
C THR A 9 4.68 -11.46 10.53
N THR A 10 3.97 -10.34 10.38
CA THR A 10 3.54 -9.46 11.48
C THR A 10 2.12 -9.03 11.17
N ALA A 11 1.16 -9.46 11.99
CA ALA A 11 -0.23 -9.07 11.82
C ALA A 11 -0.40 -7.57 12.15
N PRO A 12 -1.33 -6.87 11.49
CA PRO A 12 -1.78 -5.56 11.92
C PRO A 12 -2.22 -5.60 13.39
N ASN A 13 -1.76 -4.63 14.19
CA ASN A 13 -2.26 -4.45 15.54
C ASN A 13 -3.51 -3.56 15.52
N GLY A 14 -4.55 -3.95 16.26
CA GLY A 14 -5.83 -3.23 16.29
C GLY A 14 -6.86 -3.78 15.29
N THR A 15 -8.11 -3.39 15.47
CA THR A 15 -9.25 -3.93 14.70
C THR A 15 -9.84 -2.91 13.71
N TRP A 16 -9.27 -1.71 13.65
CA TRP A 16 -9.83 -0.60 12.89
C TRP A 16 -8.73 0.28 12.31
N VAL A 17 -9.12 1.01 11.26
CA VAL A 17 -8.34 2.04 10.57
C VAL A 17 -9.21 3.28 10.42
N GLN A 18 -8.58 4.45 10.50
CA GLN A 18 -9.23 5.73 10.29
C GLN A 18 -8.86 6.26 8.90
N VAL A 19 -9.79 6.94 8.25
CA VAL A 19 -9.59 7.59 6.95
C VAL A 19 -9.96 9.06 7.09
N GLU A 20 -9.13 9.94 6.55
CA GLU A 20 -9.40 11.39 6.53
C GLU A 20 -10.66 11.69 5.70
N ARG A 21 -11.48 12.66 6.09
CA ARG A 21 -12.79 12.90 5.43
C ARG A 21 -12.63 13.35 3.98
N ALA A 22 -11.72 14.29 3.69
CA ALA A 22 -11.45 14.71 2.32
C ALA A 22 -10.81 13.58 1.51
N ALA A 23 -9.95 12.75 2.11
CA ALA A 23 -9.43 11.54 1.48
C ALA A 23 -10.56 10.56 1.15
N MET A 24 -11.53 10.35 2.03
CA MET A 24 -12.70 9.51 1.80
C MET A 24 -13.56 10.04 0.64
N GLU A 25 -13.75 11.36 0.54
CA GLU A 25 -14.45 11.96 -0.61
C GLU A 25 -13.68 11.76 -1.92
N ARG A 26 -12.35 11.93 -1.92
CA ARG A 26 -11.53 11.60 -3.10
C ARG A 26 -11.60 10.11 -3.44
N TRP A 27 -11.75 9.25 -2.44
CA TRP A 27 -11.83 7.81 -2.63
C TRP A 27 -13.16 7.42 -3.28
N SER A 28 -14.27 8.09 -2.95
CA SER A 28 -15.55 7.86 -3.63
C SER A 28 -15.43 8.16 -5.14
N LYS A 29 -14.75 9.25 -5.51
CA LYS A 29 -14.46 9.59 -6.91
C LYS A 29 -13.56 8.55 -7.57
N LEU A 30 -12.51 8.10 -6.86
CA LEU A 30 -11.62 7.03 -7.33
C LEU A 30 -12.38 5.72 -7.55
N ALA A 31 -13.36 5.37 -6.71
CA ALA A 31 -14.14 4.15 -6.84
C ALA A 31 -15.00 4.14 -8.11
N VAL A 32 -15.45 5.31 -8.57
CA VAL A 32 -16.18 5.45 -9.84
C VAL A 32 -15.23 5.42 -11.03
N SER A 33 -14.15 6.20 -11.00
CA SER A 33 -13.26 6.35 -12.16
C SER A 33 -12.29 5.19 -12.35
N ASN A 34 -11.81 4.61 -11.24
CA ASN A 34 -10.80 3.55 -11.19
C ASN A 34 -11.15 2.52 -10.09
N PRO A 35 -12.23 1.73 -10.27
CA PRO A 35 -12.76 0.83 -9.24
C PRO A 35 -11.72 -0.20 -8.74
N ARG A 36 -10.78 -0.61 -9.60
CA ARG A 36 -9.71 -1.53 -9.20
C ARG A 36 -8.64 -0.87 -8.33
N ALA A 37 -8.27 0.37 -8.60
CA ALA A 37 -7.37 1.13 -7.73
C ALA A 37 -8.01 1.33 -6.35
N ALA A 38 -9.31 1.71 -6.31
CA ALA A 38 -10.04 1.85 -5.05
C ALA A 38 -10.09 0.54 -4.25
N ALA A 39 -10.35 -0.60 -4.89
CA ALA A 39 -10.38 -1.91 -4.23
C ALA A 39 -8.99 -2.33 -3.71
N VAL A 40 -7.93 -2.12 -4.48
CA VAL A 40 -6.54 -2.38 -4.04
C VAL A 40 -6.18 -1.51 -2.84
N MET A 41 -6.56 -0.23 -2.87
CA MET A 41 -6.38 0.67 -1.73
C MET A 41 -7.09 0.14 -0.48
N MET A 42 -8.33 -0.37 -0.61
CA MET A 42 -9.10 -0.88 0.54
C MET A 42 -8.41 -2.10 1.15
N LEU A 43 -7.92 -3.01 0.29
CA LEU A 43 -7.15 -4.16 0.70
C LEU A 43 -5.85 -3.75 1.42
N MET A 44 -5.10 -2.80 0.86
CA MET A 44 -3.88 -2.32 1.51
C MET A 44 -4.19 -1.69 2.86
N THR A 45 -5.23 -0.87 2.92
CA THR A 45 -5.69 -0.23 4.15
C THR A 45 -6.14 -1.24 5.21
N SER A 46 -6.82 -2.33 4.83
CA SER A 46 -7.22 -3.38 5.79
C SER A 46 -6.04 -4.17 6.35
N GLN A 47 -4.87 -4.08 5.74
CA GLN A 47 -3.64 -4.75 6.18
C GLN A 47 -2.65 -3.77 6.83
N MET A 48 -3.05 -2.52 7.06
CA MET A 48 -2.19 -1.52 7.71
C MET A 48 -1.98 -1.86 9.18
N GLY A 49 -0.72 -2.11 9.55
CA GLY A 49 -0.28 -2.10 10.94
C GLY A 49 0.15 -0.70 11.40
N ARG A 50 0.94 -0.64 12.49
CA ARG A 50 1.43 0.60 13.10
C ARG A 50 2.21 1.52 12.16
N ASN A 51 2.78 0.98 11.09
CA ASN A 51 3.73 1.68 10.21
C ASN A 51 3.14 2.08 8.86
N ASN A 52 1.84 1.84 8.65
CA ASN A 52 1.16 2.06 7.37
C ASN A 52 1.84 1.40 6.14
N ALA A 53 2.71 0.41 6.37
CA ALA A 53 3.56 -0.18 5.34
C ALA A 53 3.30 -1.67 5.18
N LEU A 54 3.33 -2.15 3.94
CA LEU A 54 3.18 -3.54 3.58
C LEU A 54 4.36 -3.94 2.69
N VAL A 55 4.97 -5.09 2.96
CA VAL A 55 6.03 -5.63 2.10
C VAL A 55 5.51 -6.90 1.43
N ALA A 56 5.44 -6.89 0.11
CA ALA A 56 4.96 -8.03 -0.66
C ALA A 56 5.47 -8.00 -2.10
N SER A 57 5.47 -9.17 -2.77
CA SER A 57 5.57 -9.19 -4.22
C SER A 57 4.30 -8.66 -4.87
N GLN A 58 4.42 -8.07 -6.06
CA GLN A 58 3.25 -7.68 -6.86
C GLN A 58 2.36 -8.90 -7.18
N ALA A 59 2.94 -10.08 -7.41
CA ALA A 59 2.19 -11.30 -7.65
C ALA A 59 1.33 -11.71 -6.42
N THR A 60 1.88 -11.60 -5.22
CA THR A 60 1.15 -11.85 -3.97
C THR A 60 0.03 -10.84 -3.79
N LEU A 61 0.30 -9.55 -3.96
CA LEU A 61 -0.70 -8.50 -3.82
C LEU A 61 -1.82 -8.65 -4.86
N ALA A 62 -1.50 -9.06 -6.10
CA ALA A 62 -2.48 -9.28 -7.16
C ALA A 62 -3.41 -10.44 -6.81
N LYS A 63 -2.84 -11.54 -6.29
CA LYS A 63 -3.61 -12.68 -5.78
C LYS A 63 -4.54 -12.28 -4.63
N MET A 64 -4.05 -11.48 -3.67
CA MET A 64 -4.88 -10.98 -2.57
C MET A 64 -5.99 -10.05 -3.06
N ALA A 65 -5.71 -9.22 -4.06
CA ALA A 65 -6.67 -8.32 -4.69
C ALA A 65 -7.63 -9.03 -5.67
N GLY A 66 -7.47 -10.34 -5.90
CA GLY A 66 -8.30 -11.11 -6.81
C GLY A 66 -8.23 -10.64 -8.27
N CYS A 67 -7.06 -10.14 -8.72
CA CYS A 67 -6.88 -9.63 -10.08
C CYS A 67 -5.58 -10.10 -10.73
N GLY A 68 -5.44 -9.89 -12.04
CA GLY A 68 -4.20 -10.18 -12.78
C GLY A 68 -3.10 -9.16 -12.51
N LEU A 69 -1.84 -9.57 -12.71
CA LEU A 69 -0.66 -8.75 -12.42
C LEU A 69 -0.66 -7.40 -13.17
N ASN A 70 -1.05 -7.39 -14.46
CA ASN A 70 -1.12 -6.15 -15.24
C ASN A 70 -2.20 -5.20 -14.73
N THR A 71 -3.32 -5.73 -14.25
CA THR A 71 -4.39 -4.94 -13.62
C THR A 71 -3.89 -4.32 -12.32
N LEU A 72 -3.17 -5.08 -11.50
CA LEU A 72 -2.56 -4.55 -10.28
C LEU A 72 -1.56 -3.44 -10.61
N LYS A 73 -0.65 -3.64 -11.58
CA LYS A 73 0.34 -2.62 -11.97
C LYS A 73 -0.30 -1.30 -12.35
N ARG A 74 -1.38 -1.34 -13.15
CA ARG A 74 -2.15 -0.14 -13.51
C ARG A 74 -2.80 0.50 -12.28
N ALA A 75 -3.41 -0.29 -11.41
CA ALA A 75 -3.99 0.20 -10.16
C ALA A 75 -2.94 0.88 -9.26
N LEU A 76 -1.76 0.28 -9.12
CA LEU A 76 -0.64 0.86 -8.36
C LEU A 76 -0.15 2.18 -8.97
N SER A 77 -0.09 2.29 -10.31
CA SER A 77 0.25 3.56 -10.98
C SER A 77 -0.73 4.67 -10.63
N VAL A 78 -2.04 4.39 -10.74
CA VAL A 78 -3.11 5.34 -10.37
C VAL A 78 -3.00 5.76 -8.91
N LEU A 79 -2.73 4.81 -8.00
CA LEU A 79 -2.59 5.10 -6.57
C LEU A 79 -1.33 5.94 -6.27
N ARG A 80 -0.20 5.66 -6.94
CA ARG A 80 1.03 6.44 -6.82
C ARG A 80 0.84 7.86 -7.34
N GLU A 81 0.31 8.02 -8.55
CA GLU A 81 0.04 9.32 -9.19
C GLU A 81 -0.95 10.17 -8.36
N GLY A 82 -1.94 9.52 -7.73
CA GLY A 82 -2.90 10.18 -6.84
C GLY A 82 -2.40 10.44 -5.41
N ASN A 83 -1.13 10.15 -5.10
CA ASN A 83 -0.53 10.29 -3.77
C ASN A 83 -1.30 9.53 -2.67
N TRP A 84 -1.86 8.37 -3.02
CA TRP A 84 -2.51 7.45 -2.08
C TRP A 84 -1.48 6.58 -1.36
N ILE A 85 -0.47 6.16 -2.11
CA ILE A 85 0.58 5.26 -1.66
C ILE A 85 1.92 5.70 -2.24
N GLU A 86 2.99 5.31 -1.56
CA GLU A 86 4.34 5.27 -2.09
C GLU A 86 4.73 3.81 -2.33
N VAL A 87 5.47 3.55 -3.40
CA VAL A 87 5.93 2.21 -3.76
C VAL A 87 7.45 2.24 -3.87
N ARG A 88 8.13 1.41 -3.08
CA ARG A 88 9.58 1.28 -3.08
C ARG A 88 9.98 -0.12 -3.46
N GLN A 89 10.82 -0.23 -4.49
CA GLN A 89 11.35 -1.52 -4.91
C GLN A 89 12.41 -1.99 -3.91
N ILE A 90 12.34 -3.26 -3.53
CA ILE A 90 13.34 -3.93 -2.68
C ILE A 90 14.13 -4.90 -3.53
N GLY A 91 15.44 -4.67 -3.63
CA GLY A 91 16.32 -5.48 -4.46
C GLY A 91 16.24 -5.11 -5.95
N PRO A 92 17.07 -5.74 -6.79
CA PRO A 92 17.26 -5.31 -8.19
C PRO A 92 16.14 -5.72 -9.16
N THR A 93 15.24 -6.63 -8.77
CA THR A 93 14.32 -7.31 -9.72
C THR A 93 12.86 -6.88 -9.64
N GLY A 94 12.50 -5.89 -8.82
CA GLY A 94 11.09 -5.47 -8.64
C GLY A 94 10.17 -6.56 -8.07
N THR A 95 10.74 -7.71 -7.68
CA THR A 95 10.00 -8.89 -7.23
C THR A 95 9.38 -8.66 -5.87
N ALA A 96 10.00 -7.84 -5.01
CA ALA A 96 9.44 -7.39 -3.75
C ALA A 96 9.38 -5.87 -3.73
N CYS A 97 8.28 -5.33 -3.22
CA CYS A 97 8.15 -3.89 -2.95
C CYS A 97 7.67 -3.67 -1.51
N ALA A 98 8.08 -2.54 -0.95
CA ALA A 98 7.37 -1.91 0.15
C ALA A 98 6.30 -0.97 -0.43
N TYR A 99 5.08 -1.07 0.08
CA TYR A 99 3.97 -0.19 -0.23
C TYR A 99 3.58 0.57 1.02
N ILE A 100 3.64 1.90 0.98
CA ILE A 100 3.41 2.76 2.13
C ILE A 100 2.12 3.53 1.87
N VAL A 101 1.12 3.36 2.72
CA VAL A 101 -0.12 4.14 2.67
C VAL A 101 0.15 5.53 3.26
N ASN A 102 -0.25 6.57 2.53
CA ASN A 102 -0.12 7.95 2.96
C ASN A 102 -0.89 8.17 4.28
N ASP A 103 -0.21 8.68 5.30
CA ASP A 103 -0.77 8.93 6.63
C ASP A 103 -1.86 10.03 6.65
N ARG A 104 -1.86 10.90 5.63
CA ARG A 104 -2.93 11.88 5.39
C ARG A 104 -4.17 11.25 4.76
N VAL A 105 -4.08 10.01 4.27
CA VAL A 105 -5.21 9.25 3.74
C VAL A 105 -5.78 8.35 4.82
N ALA A 106 -4.96 7.46 5.38
CA ALA A 106 -5.39 6.50 6.38
C ALA A 106 -4.32 6.24 7.45
N TRP A 107 -4.75 5.86 8.64
CA TRP A 107 -3.87 5.49 9.76
C TRP A 107 -4.58 4.56 10.75
N SER A 108 -3.81 3.99 11.69
CA SER A 108 -4.33 3.27 12.86
C SER A 108 -3.87 3.96 14.15
N GLY A 109 -4.63 3.84 15.24
CA GLY A 109 -4.26 4.42 16.55
C GLY A 109 -4.62 5.90 16.74
N ASN A 110 -4.03 6.53 17.77
CA ASN A 110 -4.32 7.92 18.16
C ASN A 110 -3.77 8.91 17.11
N ARG A 111 -4.47 10.03 16.93
CA ARG A 111 -4.15 11.07 15.94
C ARG A 111 -2.98 11.97 16.37
N ASP A 112 -2.69 12.01 17.66
CA ASP A 112 -1.57 12.76 18.23
C ASP A 112 -0.25 12.16 17.74
N GLY A 113 0.48 12.90 16.91
CA GLY A 113 1.77 12.47 16.35
C GLY A 113 1.74 12.07 14.88
N ILE A 114 0.58 12.06 14.19
CA ILE A 114 0.53 11.70 12.75
C ILE A 114 1.35 12.66 11.89
N ARG A 115 1.39 13.97 12.22
CA ARG A 115 2.27 14.93 11.51
C ARG A 115 3.74 14.56 11.53
N TYR A 116 4.16 13.71 12.48
CA TYR A 116 5.52 13.21 12.64
C TYR A 116 5.57 11.69 12.60
N SER A 117 4.60 11.02 11.95
CA SER A 117 4.57 9.57 11.87
C SER A 117 5.68 9.09 10.93
N LEU A 118 6.90 9.17 11.45
CA LEU A 118 8.08 8.47 10.99
C LEU A 118 7.70 7.00 10.92
N PHE A 119 7.60 6.55 9.67
CA PHE A 119 7.80 5.20 9.22
C PHE A 119 8.60 4.37 10.25
N SER A 120 7.91 3.68 11.16
CA SER A 120 8.59 2.84 12.15
C SER A 120 8.83 1.43 11.58
N ALA A 121 9.17 1.37 10.29
CA ALA A 121 9.71 0.18 9.64
C ALA A 121 11.09 0.57 9.10
N ALA A 122 12.15 -0.13 9.46
CA ALA A 122 13.41 0.05 8.77
C ALA A 122 13.33 -0.75 7.45
N VAL A 123 13.04 -0.09 6.34
CA VAL A 123 13.19 -0.68 5.00
C VAL A 123 14.46 -0.08 4.42
N LEU A 124 15.52 -0.90 4.34
CA LEU A 124 16.75 -0.52 3.68
C LEU A 124 16.53 -0.59 2.17
N LEU A 125 16.76 0.52 1.50
CA LEU A 125 16.59 0.69 0.05
C LEU A 125 17.87 1.29 -0.51
N SER A 126 18.21 0.94 -1.74
CA SER A 126 19.24 1.63 -2.52
C SER A 126 18.57 2.42 -3.64
N ASP A 127 19.08 3.63 -3.92
CA ASP A 127 18.64 4.43 -5.07
C ASP A 127 18.91 3.70 -6.40
N ASP A 128 19.94 2.85 -6.45
CA ASP A 128 20.26 2.03 -7.63
C ASP A 128 19.16 1.02 -8.00
N GLU A 129 18.31 0.67 -7.03
CA GLU A 129 17.22 -0.30 -7.20
C GLU A 129 15.91 0.35 -7.65
N GLN A 130 15.83 1.68 -7.69
CA GLN A 130 14.58 2.38 -8.02
C GLN A 130 14.44 2.60 -9.54
N PRO A 131 13.26 2.31 -10.13
CA PRO A 131 13.03 2.43 -11.58
C PRO A 131 12.99 3.87 -12.10
N ASP A 132 12.81 4.85 -11.20
CA ASP A 132 12.65 6.28 -11.45
C ASP A 132 13.90 7.10 -11.09
N LYS A 133 15.05 6.48 -10.86
CA LYS A 133 16.30 7.15 -10.42
C LYS A 133 16.85 8.25 -11.34
N THR A 134 16.32 8.41 -12.55
CA THR A 134 16.76 9.40 -13.55
C THR A 134 15.70 10.48 -13.85
N GLU A 135 14.54 10.44 -13.19
CA GLU A 135 13.51 11.49 -13.27
C GLU A 135 13.75 12.59 -12.22
#